data_AF-A0A497B8X4-F1
#
_entry.id   AF-A0A497B8X4-F1
#
_cell.length_a   1.000
_cell.length_b   1.000
_cell.length_c   1.000
_cell.angle_alpha   90.00
_cell.angle_beta   90.00
_cell.angle_gamma   90.00
#
_symmetry.space_group_name_H-M   'P 1'
#
loop_
_entity.id
_entity.type
_entity.pdbx_description
1 polymer ?
#
loop_
_entity_poly.entity_id
_entity_poly.type
_entity_poly.pdbx_seq_one_letter_code
_entity_poly.pdbx_strand_id
1 'polypeptide(L)'
;MRPTPRLLLGKILYWTEKEDGSNIAIWKDNNDIRISSRNLLKASPELQTLVKETEEYPKVIKLLEDNPNYVIYTEACRKGRSITGIKEYKKNVLYVFDIYDKNIDSFLPYVNTYQHCYHYNLPIV
;
A
#
# COMPACT_ATOMS: atom_id res chain seq x y z
N MET A 1 -19.66 -18.05 0.97
CA MET A 1 -20.59 -17.45 -0.02
C MET A 1 -19.76 -16.55 -0.93
N ARG A 2 -19.71 -16.78 -2.25
CA ARG A 2 -18.98 -15.87 -3.15
C ARG A 2 -19.85 -14.62 -3.37
N PRO A 3 -19.37 -13.40 -3.11
CA PRO A 3 -20.17 -12.21 -3.36
C PRO A 3 -20.55 -12.17 -4.84
N THR A 4 -21.86 -12.04 -5.12
CA THR A 4 -22.35 -11.96 -6.49
C THR A 4 -22.19 -10.52 -7.00
N PRO A 5 -21.86 -10.30 -8.29
CA PRO A 5 -21.70 -8.96 -8.85
C PRO A 5 -22.91 -8.02 -8.64
N ARG A 6 -24.09 -8.59 -8.39
CA ARG A 6 -25.31 -7.86 -8.07
C ARG A 6 -25.22 -7.00 -6.82
N LEU A 7 -24.34 -7.32 -5.87
CA LEU A 7 -24.07 -6.50 -4.68
C LEU A 7 -23.60 -5.09 -5.02
N LEU A 8 -23.02 -4.89 -6.21
CA LEU A 8 -22.46 -3.61 -6.64
C LEU A 8 -23.41 -2.84 -7.57
N LEU A 9 -24.57 -3.39 -7.92
CA LEU A 9 -25.55 -2.69 -8.76
C LEU A 9 -26.04 -1.41 -8.08
N GLY A 10 -26.00 -0.30 -8.82
CA GLY A 10 -26.36 1.03 -8.31
C GLY A 10 -25.29 1.70 -7.44
N LYS A 11 -24.09 1.11 -7.33
CA LYS A 11 -22.93 1.72 -6.66
C LYS A 11 -21.99 2.34 -7.69
N ILE A 12 -21.35 3.45 -7.31
CA ILE A 12 -20.23 4.04 -8.05
C ILE A 12 -18.98 3.24 -7.67
N LEU A 13 -18.24 2.79 -8.68
CA LEU A 13 -16.99 2.05 -8.51
C LEU A 13 -15.84 2.85 -9.09
N TYR A 14 -14.71 2.80 -8.38
CA TYR A 14 -13.43 3.31 -8.88
C TYR A 14 -12.60 2.12 -9.34
N TRP A 15 -11.94 2.29 -10.48
CA TRP A 15 -11.06 1.29 -11.06
C TRP A 15 -9.64 1.81 -10.92
N THR A 16 -8.82 1.03 -10.22
CA THR A 16 -7.39 1.30 -10.03
C THR A 16 -6.59 0.25 -10.78
N GLU A 17 -5.38 0.61 -11.21
CA GLU A 17 -4.50 -0.36 -11.85
C GLU A 17 -3.99 -1.36 -10.81
N LYS A 18 -4.16 -2.66 -11.07
CA LYS A 18 -3.57 -3.66 -10.19
C LYS A 18 -2.10 -3.87 -10.56
N GLU A 19 -1.21 -3.41 -9.70
CA GLU A 19 0.22 -3.73 -9.80
C GLU A 19 0.49 -5.20 -9.49
N ASP A 20 1.56 -5.71 -10.10
CA ASP A 20 2.01 -7.10 -9.93
C ASP A 20 3.25 -7.14 -9.04
N GLY A 21 3.01 -7.12 -7.73
CA GLY A 21 4.06 -7.17 -6.72
C GLY A 21 3.58 -7.91 -5.47
N SER A 22 4.12 -7.52 -4.32
CA SER A 22 3.75 -8.08 -3.04
C SER A 22 2.95 -7.08 -2.23
N ASN A 23 1.80 -7.52 -1.72
CA ASN A 23 0.98 -6.74 -0.82
C ASN A 23 1.68 -6.52 0.53
N ILE A 24 1.94 -5.25 0.87
CA ILE A 24 2.60 -4.83 2.10
C ILE A 24 1.75 -3.79 2.82
N ALA A 25 1.62 -3.95 4.14
CA ALA A 25 1.05 -2.95 5.03
C ALA A 25 2.14 -2.37 5.93
N ILE A 26 2.26 -1.04 5.95
CA ILE A 26 3.22 -0.29 6.75
C ILE A 26 2.46 0.57 7.75
N TRP A 27 2.78 0.45 9.03
CA TRP A 27 2.05 1.13 10.09
C TRP A 27 2.90 1.33 11.34
N LYS A 28 2.48 2.26 12.19
CA LYS A 28 3.14 2.54 13.46
C LYS A 28 2.49 1.75 14.60
N ASP A 29 3.31 1.01 15.34
CA ASP A 29 2.96 0.24 16.53
C ASP A 29 3.70 0.86 17.72
N ASN A 30 2.99 1.68 18.50
CA ASN A 30 3.60 2.54 19.51
C ASN A 30 4.64 3.49 18.89
N ASN A 31 5.94 3.18 19.02
CA ASN A 31 7.06 3.92 18.44
C ASN A 31 7.79 3.18 17.33
N ASP A 32 7.42 1.93 17.04
CA ASP A 32 8.09 1.10 16.04
C ASP A 32 7.31 1.10 14.73
N ILE A 33 8.04 1.15 13.62
CA ILE A 33 7.44 0.94 12.29
C ILE A 33 7.36 -0.56 12.02
N ARG A 34 6.15 -1.03 11.76
CA ARG A 34 5.86 -2.39 11.34
C ARG A 34 5.72 -2.45 9.82
N ILE A 35 6.31 -3.49 9.24
CA ILE A 35 6.14 -3.88 7.85
C ILE A 35 5.56 -5.29 7.86
N SER A 36 4.30 -5.40 7.50
CA SER A 36 3.52 -6.64 7.45
C SER A 36 3.22 -7.03 6.00
N SER A 37 3.07 -8.33 5.76
CA SER A 37 2.57 -8.85 4.48
C SER A 37 1.23 -9.54 4.70
N ARG A 38 0.58 -9.98 3.63
CA ARG A 38 -0.73 -10.64 3.68
C ARG A 38 -0.78 -11.73 4.76
N ASN A 39 -1.68 -11.54 5.74
CA ASN A 39 -1.93 -12.44 6.88
C ASN A 39 -0.74 -12.66 7.84
N LEU A 40 0.32 -11.85 7.76
CA LEU A 40 1.50 -11.97 8.62
C LEU A 40 1.79 -10.63 9.30
N LEU A 41 1.90 -10.65 10.63
CA LEU A 41 2.27 -9.46 11.43
C LEU A 41 3.63 -8.87 11.05
N LYS A 42 4.52 -9.70 10.51
CA LYS A 42 5.84 -9.29 10.03
C LYS A 42 6.10 -9.91 8.67
N ALA A 43 6.42 -9.08 7.68
CA ALA A 43 6.80 -9.56 6.36
C ALA A 43 8.11 -10.37 6.41
N SER A 44 8.39 -11.17 5.38
CA SER A 44 9.67 -11.88 5.30
C SER A 44 10.86 -10.90 5.33
N PRO A 45 12.05 -11.32 5.80
CA PRO A 45 13.23 -10.44 5.82
C PRO A 45 13.54 -9.82 4.46
N GLU A 46 13.42 -10.60 3.38
CA GLU A 46 13.63 -10.11 2.02
C GLU A 46 12.66 -9.00 1.61
N LEU A 47 11.37 -9.13 1.98
CA LEU A 47 10.36 -8.11 1.68
C LEU A 47 10.59 -6.86 2.52
N GLN A 48 11.01 -7.01 3.78
CA GLN A 48 11.37 -5.87 4.61
C GLN A 48 12.58 -5.12 4.03
N THR A 49 13.60 -5.84 3.56
CA THR A 49 14.75 -5.24 2.89
C THR A 49 14.32 -4.52 1.62
N LEU A 50 13.54 -5.18 0.76
CA LEU A 50 12.98 -4.58 -0.47
C LEU A 50 12.27 -3.26 -0.19
N VAL A 51 11.35 -3.26 0.78
CA VAL A 51 10.58 -2.07 1.17
C VAL A 51 11.52 -0.96 1.64
N LYS A 52 12.44 -1.27 2.55
CA LYS A 52 13.35 -0.27 3.14
C LYS A 52 14.35 0.33 2.15
N GLU A 53 14.68 -0.38 1.08
CA GLU A 53 15.57 0.08 0.00
C GLU A 53 14.88 0.99 -1.02
N THR A 54 13.55 1.09 -0.99
CA THR A 54 12.81 1.95 -1.92
C THR A 54 12.95 3.45 -1.57
N GLU A 55 12.91 4.29 -2.60
CA GLU A 55 12.91 5.76 -2.44
C GLU A 55 11.63 6.26 -1.75
N GLU A 56 10.55 5.48 -1.83
CA GLU A 56 9.24 5.79 -1.27
C GLU A 56 9.17 5.54 0.23
N TYR A 57 9.95 4.60 0.78
CA TYR A 57 9.85 4.21 2.18
C TYR A 57 10.04 5.37 3.16
N PRO A 58 11.06 6.24 3.04
CA PRO A 58 11.20 7.41 3.92
C PRO A 58 10.00 8.36 3.85
N LYS A 59 9.35 8.49 2.68
CA LYS A 59 8.16 9.31 2.49
C LYS A 59 6.94 8.70 3.18
N VAL A 60 6.80 7.37 3.13
CA VAL A 60 5.78 6.64 3.90
C VAL A 60 6.00 6.83 5.40
N ILE A 61 7.24 6.79 5.88
CA ILE A 61 7.54 7.07 7.29
C ILE A 61 7.10 8.48 7.65
N LYS A 62 7.41 9.48 6.81
CA LYS A 62 7.01 10.86 7.08
C LYS A 62 5.49 11.03 7.14
N LEU A 63 4.75 10.38 6.23
CA LEU A 63 3.29 10.34 6.26
C LEU A 63 2.76 9.73 7.56
N LEU A 64 3.37 8.63 8.03
CA LEU A 64 3.00 7.97 9.30
C LEU A 64 3.41 8.76 10.54
N GLU A 65 4.46 9.57 10.49
CA GLU A 65 4.82 10.47 11.59
C GLU A 65 3.75 11.54 11.78
N ASP A 66 3.26 12.10 10.68
CA ASP A 66 2.21 13.12 10.69
C ASP A 66 0.83 12.47 10.98
N ASN A 67 0.64 11.20 10.63
CA ASN A 67 -0.61 10.45 10.78
C ASN A 67 -0.37 9.05 11.41
N PRO A 68 -0.09 8.97 12.72
CA PRO A 68 0.36 7.73 13.38
C PRO A 68 -0.69 6.62 13.42
N ASN A 69 -1.96 6.96 13.24
CA ASN A 69 -3.07 5.99 13.26
C ASN A 69 -3.33 5.35 11.90
N TYR A 70 -2.59 5.74 10.86
CA TYR A 70 -2.79 5.18 9.53
C TYR A 70 -2.07 3.83 9.36
N VAL A 71 -2.64 3.01 8.48
CA VAL A 71 -2.00 1.84 7.87
C VAL A 71 -1.92 2.11 6.38
N ILE A 72 -0.70 2.17 5.86
CA ILE A 72 -0.44 2.46 4.45
C ILE A 72 -0.28 1.12 3.74
N TYR A 73 -1.20 0.85 2.82
CA TYR A 73 -1.16 -0.34 1.99
C TYR A 73 -0.47 -0.04 0.67
N THR A 74 0.53 -0.85 0.36
CA THR A 74 1.37 -0.68 -0.83
C THR A 74 1.56 -2.00 -1.55
N GLU A 75 1.70 -1.94 -2.86
CA GLU A 75 2.25 -3.01 -3.67
C GLU A 75 3.77 -2.79 -3.79
N ALA A 76 4.56 -3.71 -3.23
CA ALA A 76 6.01 -3.69 -3.34
C ALA A 76 6.46 -4.42 -4.59
N CYS A 77 7.02 -3.68 -5.54
CA CYS A 77 7.47 -4.18 -6.83
C CYS A 77 8.99 -4.21 -6.87
N ARG A 78 9.56 -5.39 -7.14
CA ARG A 78 11.01 -5.59 -7.25
C ARG A 78 11.49 -5.23 -8.65
N LYS A 79 12.67 -4.63 -8.75
CA LYS A 79 13.38 -4.39 -10.01
C LYS A 79 13.49 -5.69 -10.81
N GLY A 80 13.25 -5.58 -12.11
CA GLY A 80 13.22 -6.69 -13.04
C GLY A 80 11.81 -7.20 -13.26
N ARG A 81 11.70 -8.48 -13.61
CA ARG A 81 10.45 -9.10 -14.01
C ARG A 81 9.53 -9.31 -12.80
N SER A 82 8.26 -8.96 -12.96
CA SER A 82 7.22 -9.07 -11.94
C SER A 82 6.94 -10.53 -11.56
N ILE A 83 6.19 -10.75 -10.48
CA ILE A 83 5.94 -12.11 -9.94
C ILE A 83 5.25 -13.00 -10.97
N THR A 84 4.24 -12.48 -11.68
CA THR A 84 3.57 -13.22 -12.76
C THR A 84 4.30 -13.09 -14.09
N GLY A 85 5.32 -12.23 -14.16
CA GLY A 85 6.13 -11.98 -15.35
C GLY A 85 5.45 -11.19 -16.45
N ILE A 86 4.36 -10.51 -16.14
CA ILE A 86 3.59 -9.63 -17.04
C ILE A 86 4.24 -8.24 -17.16
N LYS A 87 4.78 -7.70 -16.06
CA LYS A 87 5.41 -6.38 -16.00
C LYS A 87 6.91 -6.48 -15.76
N GLU A 88 7.65 -5.44 -16.14
CA GLU A 88 9.05 -5.27 -15.82
C GLU A 88 9.26 -3.90 -15.16
N TYR A 89 9.84 -3.89 -13.95
CA TYR A 89 10.09 -2.67 -13.19
C TYR A 89 11.55 -2.25 -13.31
N LYS A 90 11.80 -0.99 -13.64
CA LYS A 90 13.17 -0.45 -13.80
C LYS A 90 13.91 -0.31 -12.47
N LYS A 91 13.17 -0.16 -11.37
CA LYS A 91 13.67 -0.01 -9.99
C LYS A 91 12.73 -0.69 -9.00
N ASN A 92 13.19 -0.88 -7.77
CA ASN A 92 12.30 -1.24 -6.66
C ASN A 92 11.38 -0.04 -6.40
N VAL A 93 10.08 -0.27 -6.27
CA VAL A 93 9.08 0.80 -6.10
C VAL A 93 7.93 0.33 -5.22
N LEU A 94 7.39 1.26 -4.43
CA LEU A 94 6.14 1.06 -3.69
C LEU A 94 5.01 1.85 -4.36
N TYR A 95 3.93 1.18 -4.72
CA TYR A 95 2.69 1.83 -5.16
C TYR A 95 1.67 1.78 -4.04
N VAL A 96 1.26 2.93 -3.52
CA VAL A 96 0.14 3.00 -2.56
C VAL A 96 -1.15 2.67 -3.31
N PHE A 97 -2.00 1.86 -2.72
CA PHE A 97 -3.34 1.60 -3.29
C PHE A 97 -4.46 1.88 -2.31
N ASP A 98 -4.19 1.84 -1.00
CA ASP A 98 -5.17 2.16 0.04
C ASP A 98 -4.51 2.71 1.30
N ILE A 99 -5.27 3.50 2.05
CA ILE A 99 -4.91 3.93 3.41
C ILE A 99 -6.08 3.60 4.33
N TYR A 100 -5.79 2.93 5.44
CA TYR A 100 -6.75 2.64 6.49
C TYR A 100 -6.49 3.52 7.69
N ASP A 101 -7.54 4.14 8.24
CA ASP A 101 -7.48 4.92 9.46
C ASP A 101 -8.06 4.12 10.62
N LYS A 102 -7.20 3.78 11.60
CA LYS A 102 -7.57 3.04 12.79
C LYS A 102 -8.53 3.81 13.70
N ASN A 103 -8.57 5.14 13.63
CA ASN A 103 -9.43 5.95 14.48
C ASN A 103 -10.91 5.84 14.11
N ILE A 104 -11.20 5.78 12.81
CA ILE A 104 -12.56 5.68 12.27
C ILE A 104 -12.90 4.28 11.78
N ASP A 105 -11.99 3.32 11.97
CA ASP A 105 -12.11 1.92 11.59
C ASP A 105 -12.53 1.74 10.12
N SER A 106 -11.90 2.51 9.22
CA SER A 106 -12.30 2.57 7.82
C SER A 106 -11.16 2.91 6.87
N PHE A 107 -11.34 2.52 5.62
CA PHE A 107 -10.48 2.97 4.53
C PHE A 107 -10.82 4.42 4.19
N LEU A 108 -9.77 5.21 3.93
CA LEU A 108 -9.97 6.56 3.40
C LEU A 108 -10.61 6.49 2.02
N PRO A 109 -11.53 7.41 1.68
CA PRO A 109 -11.99 7.57 0.31
C PRO A 109 -10.81 7.80 -0.63
N TYR A 110 -10.88 7.25 -1.85
CA TYR A 110 -9.80 7.34 -2.85
C TYR A 110 -9.26 8.77 -3.03
N VAL A 111 -10.14 9.79 -3.02
CA VAL A 111 -9.74 11.20 -3.14
C VAL A 111 -8.77 11.61 -2.02
N ASN A 112 -9.01 11.19 -0.78
CA ASN A 112 -8.16 11.51 0.35
C ASN A 112 -6.84 10.73 0.26
N THR A 113 -6.90 9.45 -0.11
CA THR A 113 -5.70 8.65 -0.37
C THR A 113 -4.81 9.31 -1.43
N TYR A 114 -5.41 9.73 -2.55
CA TYR A 114 -4.73 10.45 -3.63
C TYR A 114 -4.10 11.76 -3.15
N GLN A 115 -4.82 12.56 -2.37
CA GLN A 115 -4.30 13.82 -1.83
C GLN A 115 -3.08 13.61 -0.92
N HIS A 116 -3.13 12.62 -0.03
CA HIS A 116 -1.96 12.28 0.79
C HIS A 116 -0.79 11.82 -0.09
N CYS A 117 -1.03 10.90 -1.02
CA CYS A 117 0.02 10.42 -1.92
C CYS A 117 0.65 11.55 -2.74
N TYR A 118 -0.17 12.47 -3.26
CA TYR A 118 0.31 13.65 -3.98
C TYR A 118 1.14 14.57 -3.08
N HIS A 119 0.68 14.87 -1.87
CA HIS A 119 1.40 15.73 -0.92
C HIS A 119 2.79 15.18 -0.54
N TYR A 120 2.90 13.87 -0.29
CA TYR A 120 4.16 13.22 0.05
C TYR A 120 4.96 12.73 -1.15
N ASN A 121 4.51 13.00 -2.38
CA ASN A 121 5.13 12.52 -3.63
C ASN A 121 5.35 10.99 -3.64
N LEU A 122 4.29 10.26 -3.31
CA LEU A 122 4.19 8.81 -3.33
C LEU A 122 3.44 8.35 -4.58
N PRO A 123 3.92 7.32 -5.29
CA PRO A 123 3.16 6.67 -6.35
C PRO A 123 1.86 6.08 -5.79
N ILE A 124 0.74 6.32 -6.49
CA ILE A 124 -0.58 5.76 -6.19
C ILE A 124 -1.17 5.12 -7.44
N VAL A 125 -1.96 4.06 -7.26
CA VAL A 125 -2.70 3.38 -8.34
C VAL A 125 -4.20 3.47 -8.20
#